data_AF-A0A3M0Y094-F1
#
_entry.id   AF-A0A3M0Y094-F1
#
_cell.length_a   1.000
_cell.length_b   1.000
_cell.length_c   1.000
_cell.angle_alpha   90.00
_cell.angle_beta   90.00
_cell.angle_gamma   90.00
#
_symmetry.space_group_name_H-M   'P 1'
#
loop_
_entity.id
_entity.type
_entity.pdbx_description
1 polymer ?
#
loop_
_entity_poly.entity_id
_entity_poly.type
_entity_poly.pdbx_seq_one_letter_code
_entity_poly.pdbx_strand_id
1 'polypeptide(L)'
;MASITTRKNGSKFITFVDAAGERRHISLGKVPKRYAEALKVKVEDLASAALHGHAPVDDTVRWLASIDDRLYEKLAAVELAPKRSCATIGAWLEQCLDEREGDLKPESLRKLKQTKAKLLAHFDADTPL
;
A
#
# COMPACT_ATOMS: atom_id res chain seq x y z
N MET A 1 -17.04 13.93 1.36
CA MET A 1 -18.29 13.14 1.53
C MET A 1 -18.25 11.94 0.60
N ALA A 2 -18.47 10.73 1.12
CA ALA A 2 -18.42 9.49 0.34
C ALA A 2 -19.82 8.89 0.17
N SER A 3 -20.01 8.09 -0.88
CA SER A 3 -21.27 7.39 -1.14
C SER A 3 -21.03 5.94 -1.52
N ILE A 4 -21.96 5.06 -1.14
CA ILE A 4 -21.91 3.64 -1.48
C ILE A 4 -22.82 3.40 -2.67
N THR A 5 -22.29 2.81 -3.73
CA THR A 5 -23.08 2.41 -4.90
C THR A 5 -23.02 0.90 -5.08
N THR A 6 -24.17 0.28 -5.35
CA THR A 6 -24.28 -1.15 -5.65
C THR A 6 -24.46 -1.36 -7.15
N ARG A 7 -23.62 -2.19 -7.77
CA ARG A 7 -23.73 -2.57 -9.19
C ARG A 7 -24.79 -3.66 -9.36
N LYS A 8 -25.28 -3.83 -10.60
CA LYS A 8 -26.26 -4.87 -10.97
C LYS A 8 -25.83 -6.30 -10.59
N ASN A 9 -24.53 -6.58 -10.56
CA ASN A 9 -23.97 -7.87 -10.18
C ASN A 9 -23.83 -8.08 -8.64
N GLY A 10 -24.35 -7.17 -7.82
CA GLY A 10 -24.29 -7.20 -6.35
C GLY A 10 -22.97 -6.72 -5.73
N SER A 11 -21.97 -6.37 -6.55
CA SER A 11 -20.74 -5.75 -6.06
C SER A 11 -20.96 -4.30 -5.64
N LYS A 12 -20.17 -3.84 -4.67
CA LYS A 12 -20.27 -2.49 -4.10
C LYS A 12 -18.97 -1.74 -4.32
N PHE A 13 -19.09 -0.43 -4.46
CA PHE A 13 -17.95 0.49 -4.48
C PHE A 13 -18.28 1.75 -3.70
N ILE A 14 -17.25 2.37 -3.15
CA ILE A 14 -17.33 3.64 -2.44
C ILE A 14 -16.82 4.72 -3.38
N THR A 15 -17.56 5.80 -3.57
CA THR A 15 -17.16 6.97 -4.34
C THR A 15 -16.93 8.14 -3.42
N PHE A 16 -15.87 8.91 -3.62
CA PHE A 16 -15.53 10.09 -2.83
C PHE A 16 -14.85 11.14 -3.71
N VAL A 17 -14.60 12.33 -3.15
CA VAL A 17 -13.84 13.40 -3.80
C VAL A 17 -12.48 13.48 -3.12
N ASP A 18 -11.40 13.43 -3.89
CA ASP A 18 -10.04 13.50 -3.36
C ASP A 18 -9.60 14.95 -3.05
N ALA A 19 -8.38 15.11 -2.55
CA ALA A 19 -7.82 16.42 -2.22
C ALA A 19 -7.63 17.32 -3.47
N ALA A 20 -7.54 16.74 -4.66
CA ALA A 20 -7.46 17.45 -5.93
C ALA A 20 -8.84 17.88 -6.47
N GLY A 21 -9.93 17.50 -5.78
CA GLY A 21 -11.30 17.78 -6.20
C GLY A 21 -11.83 16.80 -7.25
N GLU A 22 -11.09 15.74 -7.57
CA GLU A 22 -11.50 14.73 -8.53
C GLU A 22 -12.33 13.62 -7.87
N ARG A 23 -13.28 13.06 -8.64
CA ARG A 23 -14.15 12.00 -8.16
C ARG A 23 -13.47 10.64 -8.31
N ARG A 24 -13.07 10.05 -7.19
CA ARG A 24 -12.42 8.72 -7.12
C ARG A 24 -13.40 7.65 -6.62
N HIS A 25 -13.06 6.39 -6.86
CA HIS A 25 -13.84 5.28 -6.32
C HIS A 25 -12.96 4.08 -5.92
N ILE A 26 -13.39 3.37 -4.86
CA ILE A 26 -12.75 2.16 -4.34
C ILE A 26 -13.71 0.98 -4.52
N SER A 27 -13.26 -0.07 -5.21
CA SER A 27 -14.06 -1.27 -5.45
C SER A 27 -13.95 -2.27 -4.29
N LEU A 28 -15.08 -2.55 -3.62
CA LEU A 28 -15.15 -3.50 -2.51
C LEU A 28 -15.48 -4.93 -2.96
N GLY A 29 -16.10 -5.08 -4.14
CA GLY A 29 -16.61 -6.38 -4.58
C GLY A 29 -17.92 -6.76 -3.87
N LYS A 30 -18.22 -8.06 -3.80
CA LYS A 30 -19.45 -8.55 -3.16
C LYS A 30 -19.26 -8.63 -1.64
N VAL A 31 -19.58 -7.53 -0.96
CA VAL A 31 -19.50 -7.43 0.52
C VAL A 31 -20.87 -7.13 1.14
N PRO A 32 -21.11 -7.48 2.41
CA PRO A 32 -22.31 -7.07 3.14
C PRO A 32 -22.45 -5.54 3.21
N LYS A 33 -23.69 -5.04 3.22
CA LYS A 33 -23.95 -3.58 3.30
C LYS A 33 -23.32 -2.94 4.54
N ARG A 34 -23.46 -3.58 5.70
CA ARG A 34 -22.86 -3.13 6.97
C ARG A 34 -21.35 -2.95 6.89
N TYR A 35 -20.66 -3.87 6.20
CA TYR A 35 -19.21 -3.76 5.99
C TYR A 35 -18.86 -2.55 5.11
N ALA A 36 -19.61 -2.34 4.03
CA ALA A 36 -19.42 -1.17 3.16
C ALA A 36 -19.69 0.16 3.90
N GLU A 37 -20.67 0.19 4.81
CA GLU A 37 -20.95 1.36 5.67
C GLU A 37 -19.81 1.66 6.63
N ALA A 38 -19.23 0.64 7.28
CA ALA A 38 -18.07 0.80 8.14
C ALA A 38 -16.86 1.35 7.37
N LEU A 39 -16.57 0.81 6.18
CA LEU A 39 -15.49 1.30 5.32
C LEU A 39 -15.74 2.73 4.82
N LYS A 40 -17.00 3.08 4.51
CA LYS A 40 -17.36 4.43 4.07
C LYS A 40 -16.95 5.47 5.10
N VAL A 41 -17.23 5.24 6.39
CA VAL A 41 -16.87 6.17 7.47
C VAL A 41 -15.36 6.38 7.52
N LYS A 42 -14.57 5.31 7.39
CA LYS A 42 -13.10 5.38 7.36
C LYS A 42 -12.57 6.13 6.14
N VAL A 43 -13.13 5.88 4.97
CA VAL A 43 -12.78 6.57 3.73
C VAL A 43 -13.13 8.07 3.79
N GLU A 44 -14.25 8.42 4.42
CA GLU A 44 -14.62 9.83 4.64
C GLU A 44 -13.62 10.56 5.53
N ASP A 45 -13.21 9.91 6.62
CA ASP A 45 -12.21 10.47 7.54
C ASP A 45 -10.84 10.67 6.85
N LEU A 46 -10.36 9.66 6.11
CA LEU A 46 -9.12 9.76 5.33
C LEU A 46 -9.19 10.85 4.26
N ALA A 47 -10.30 10.93 3.52
CA ALA A 47 -10.47 11.95 2.49
C ALA A 47 -10.55 13.37 3.08
N SER A 48 -11.21 13.52 4.24
CA SER A 48 -11.26 14.79 4.97
C SER A 48 -9.87 15.21 5.45
N ALA A 49 -9.14 14.28 6.06
CA ALA A 49 -7.76 14.49 6.51
C ALA A 49 -6.85 14.94 5.37
N ALA A 50 -6.93 14.26 4.22
CA ALA A 50 -6.16 14.61 3.02
C ALA A 50 -6.54 15.99 2.45
N LEU A 51 -7.83 16.32 2.40
CA LEU A 51 -8.32 17.59 1.87
C LEU A 51 -7.95 18.79 2.74
N HIS A 52 -8.00 18.63 4.06
CA HIS A 52 -7.82 19.72 5.02
C HIS A 52 -6.42 19.76 5.66
N GLY A 53 -5.54 18.81 5.35
CA GLY A 53 -4.18 18.77 5.86
C GLY A 53 -4.08 18.46 7.36
N HIS A 54 -5.06 17.75 7.93
CA HIS A 54 -5.04 17.29 9.32
C HIS A 54 -4.80 15.78 9.41
N ALA A 55 -4.48 15.29 10.60
CA ALA A 55 -4.38 13.85 10.84
C ALA A 55 -5.77 13.19 10.85
N PRO A 56 -5.94 11.96 10.31
CA PRO A 56 -7.15 11.15 10.52
C PRO A 56 -7.36 10.85 12.00
N VAL A 57 -8.57 10.42 12.36
CA VAL A 57 -8.88 10.02 13.74
C VAL A 57 -8.10 8.76 14.09
N ASP A 58 -7.68 8.66 15.36
CA ASP A 58 -6.87 7.57 15.91
C ASP A 58 -7.45 6.17 15.63
N ASP A 59 -8.78 6.02 15.66
CA ASP A 59 -9.46 4.77 15.29
C ASP A 59 -9.31 4.42 13.79
N THR A 60 -9.22 5.42 12.91
CA THR A 60 -8.95 5.22 11.48
C THR A 60 -7.49 4.87 11.23
N VAL A 61 -6.57 5.46 11.99
CA VAL A 61 -5.14 5.12 11.94
C VAL A 61 -4.91 3.67 12.38
N ARG A 62 -5.49 3.24 13.51
CA ARG A 62 -5.43 1.84 13.95
C ARG A 62 -6.04 0.89 12.93
N TRP A 63 -7.20 1.24 12.37
CA TRP A 63 -7.83 0.45 11.33
C TRP A 63 -6.92 0.29 10.12
N LEU A 64 -6.31 1.38 9.64
CA LEU A 64 -5.39 1.37 8.48
C LEU A 64 -4.16 0.48 8.70
N ALA A 65 -3.69 0.35 9.94
CA ALA A 65 -2.62 -0.58 10.31
C ALA A 65 -3.07 -2.06 10.29
N SER A 66 -4.35 -2.33 10.56
CA SER A 66 -4.90 -3.68 10.70
C SER A 66 -5.45 -4.32 9.42
N ILE A 67 -5.68 -3.53 8.36
CA ILE A 67 -6.28 -4.05 7.12
C ILE A 67 -5.30 -4.90 6.31
N ASP A 68 -5.88 -5.78 5.49
CA ASP A 68 -5.16 -6.60 4.52
C ASP A 68 -4.49 -5.76 3.42
N ASP A 69 -3.40 -6.28 2.86
CA ASP A 69 -2.61 -5.58 1.84
C ASP A 69 -3.44 -5.25 0.60
N ARG A 70 -4.36 -6.12 0.19
CA ARG A 70 -5.19 -5.88 -1.00
C ARG A 70 -6.14 -4.70 -0.80
N LEU A 71 -6.73 -4.54 0.39
CA LEU A 71 -7.53 -3.37 0.71
C LEU A 71 -6.65 -2.12 0.84
N TYR A 72 -5.49 -2.25 1.46
CA TYR A 72 -4.54 -1.16 1.62
C TYR A 72 -4.06 -0.62 0.26
N GLU A 73 -3.68 -1.48 -0.67
CA GLU A 73 -3.28 -1.12 -2.04
C GLU A 73 -4.36 -0.33 -2.76
N LYS A 74 -5.64 -0.72 -2.59
CA LYS A 74 -6.76 0.02 -3.19
C LYS A 74 -6.90 1.43 -2.62
N LEU A 75 -6.61 1.62 -1.33
CA LEU A 75 -6.62 2.95 -0.70
C LEU A 75 -5.42 3.77 -1.17
N ALA A 76 -4.25 3.16 -1.29
CA ALA A 76 -3.04 3.81 -1.78
C ALA A 76 -3.14 4.19 -3.27
N ALA A 77 -3.82 3.37 -4.09
CA ALA A 77 -4.07 3.67 -5.50
C ALA A 77 -4.96 4.91 -5.72
N VAL A 78 -5.71 5.34 -4.71
CA VAL A 78 -6.52 6.56 -4.72
C VAL A 78 -5.96 7.62 -3.76
N GLU A 79 -4.69 7.49 -3.37
CA GLU A 79 -3.94 8.46 -2.55
C GLU A 79 -4.53 8.74 -1.16
N LEU A 80 -5.39 7.85 -0.65
CA LEU A 80 -5.93 7.95 0.72
C LEU A 80 -5.01 7.33 1.78
N ALA A 81 -4.02 6.57 1.36
CA ALA A 81 -2.99 6.01 2.21
C ALA A 81 -1.64 6.11 1.50
N PRO A 82 -0.53 6.32 2.22
CA PRO A 82 0.79 6.24 1.61
C PRO A 82 1.00 4.81 1.08
N LYS A 83 1.68 4.65 -0.07
CA LYS A 83 2.07 3.31 -0.53
C LYS A 83 2.91 2.65 0.57
N ARG A 84 2.54 1.43 0.99
CA ARG A 84 3.43 0.62 1.83
C ARG A 84 4.68 0.37 1.00
N SER A 85 5.82 0.89 1.47
CA SER A 85 7.11 0.48 0.93
C SER A 85 7.33 -0.96 1.38
N CYS A 86 7.00 -1.91 0.52
CA CYS A 86 7.58 -3.25 0.68
C CYS A 86 9.08 -3.10 0.47
N ALA A 87 9.89 -3.75 1.30
CA ALA A 87 11.31 -3.84 1.02
C ALA A 87 11.45 -4.37 -0.42
N THR A 88 12.17 -3.65 -1.27
CA THR A 88 12.40 -4.13 -2.63
C THR A 88 13.54 -5.13 -2.61
N ILE A 89 13.58 -6.03 -3.59
CA ILE A 89 14.68 -6.98 -3.70
C ILE A 89 16.03 -6.27 -3.79
N GLY A 90 16.08 -5.10 -4.45
CA GLY A 90 17.27 -4.26 -4.50
C GLY A 90 17.71 -3.75 -3.13
N ALA A 91 16.79 -3.14 -2.38
CA ALA A 91 17.07 -2.58 -1.06
C ALA A 91 17.50 -3.68 -0.07
N TRP A 92 16.85 -4.83 -0.11
CA TRP A 92 17.20 -5.97 0.74
C TRP A 92 18.56 -6.59 0.37
N LEU A 93 18.88 -6.69 -0.93
CA LEU A 93 20.19 -7.19 -1.38
C LEU A 93 21.33 -6.26 -0.97
N GLU A 94 21.09 -4.94 -0.93
CA GLU A 94 22.06 -3.98 -0.41
C GLU A 94 22.27 -4.14 1.07
N GLN A 95 21.19 -4.13 1.85
CA GLN A 95 21.27 -4.36 3.28
C GLN A 95 21.96 -5.69 3.62
N CYS A 96 21.65 -6.77 2.90
CA CYS A 96 22.26 -8.08 3.11
C CYS A 96 23.77 -8.12 2.80
N LEU A 97 24.24 -7.30 1.86
CA LEU A 97 25.67 -7.21 1.53
C LEU A 97 26.40 -6.35 2.56
N ASP A 98 25.82 -5.23 2.96
CA ASP A 98 26.39 -4.30 3.93
C ASP A 98 26.54 -4.97 5.31
N GLU A 99 25.52 -5.71 5.75
CA GLU A 99 25.56 -6.49 6.99
C GLU A 99 26.68 -7.54 7.01
N ARG A 100 27.11 -8.05 5.84
CA ARG A 100 28.07 -9.14 5.71
C ARG A 100 29.45 -8.72 5.23
N GLU A 101 29.66 -7.43 4.92
CA GLU A 101 30.93 -6.94 4.36
C GLU A 101 32.08 -7.03 5.37
N GLY A 102 31.80 -6.93 6.67
CA GLY A 102 32.79 -7.10 7.74
C GLY A 102 33.15 -8.56 8.10
N ASP A 103 32.23 -9.50 7.87
CA ASP A 103 32.34 -10.89 8.35
C ASP A 103 32.88 -11.87 7.31
N LEU A 104 32.93 -11.46 6.03
CA LEU A 104 33.25 -12.35 4.92
C LEU A 104 34.63 -12.10 4.33
N LYS A 105 35.28 -13.19 3.91
CA LYS A 105 36.51 -13.11 3.11
C LYS A 105 36.23 -12.36 1.79
N PRO A 106 37.21 -11.61 1.24
CA PRO A 106 37.02 -10.82 0.01
C PRO A 106 36.46 -11.62 -1.17
N GLU A 107 36.88 -12.88 -1.33
CA GLU A 107 36.42 -13.73 -2.42
C GLU A 107 34.97 -14.21 -2.25
N SER A 108 34.51 -14.39 -1.00
CA SER A 108 33.12 -14.71 -0.69
C SER A 108 32.22 -13.50 -0.99
N LEU A 109 32.67 -12.30 -0.62
CA LEU A 109 31.98 -11.05 -0.92
C LEU A 109 31.86 -10.83 -2.43
N ARG A 110 32.92 -11.11 -3.19
CA ARG A 110 32.93 -11.01 -4.66
C ARG A 110 31.85 -11.91 -5.29
N LYS A 111 31.69 -13.14 -4.79
CA LYS A 111 30.66 -14.07 -5.25
C LYS A 111 29.25 -13.58 -4.93
N LEU A 112 29.03 -13.01 -3.74
CA LEU A 112 27.73 -12.45 -3.37
C LEU A 112 27.38 -11.21 -4.21
N LYS A 113 28.34 -10.32 -4.49
CA LYS A 113 28.14 -9.18 -5.41
C LYS A 113 27.76 -9.67 -6.82
N GLN A 114 28.36 -10.77 -7.29
CA GLN A 114 27.98 -11.40 -8.56
C GLN A 114 26.55 -11.98 -8.52
N THR A 115 26.15 -12.61 -7.41
CA THR A 115 24.78 -13.11 -7.22
C THR A 115 23.77 -11.96 -7.19
N LYS A 116 24.06 -10.83 -6.53
CA LYS A 116 23.24 -9.61 -6.58
C LYS A 116 23.02 -9.17 -8.04
N ALA A 117 24.08 -9.09 -8.84
CA ALA A 117 23.96 -8.69 -10.25
C ALA A 117 23.08 -9.65 -11.06
N LYS A 118 23.16 -10.95 -10.83
CA LYS A 118 22.29 -11.94 -11.49
C LYS A 118 20.85 -11.85 -11.04
N LEU A 119 20.61 -11.63 -9.75
CA LEU A 119 19.27 -11.46 -9.20
C LEU A 119 18.61 -10.20 -9.73
N LEU A 120 19.33 -9.07 -9.80
CA LEU A 120 18.83 -7.82 -10.38
C LEU A 120 18.67 -7.87 -11.90
N ALA A 121 19.37 -8.77 -12.59
CA ALA A 121 19.15 -9.02 -14.01
C ALA A 121 17.88 -9.86 -14.27
N HIS A 122 17.38 -10.58 -13.26
CA HIS A 122 16.21 -11.44 -13.37
C HIS A 122 14.95 -10.81 -12.75
N PHE A 123 15.11 -10.16 -11.59
CA PHE A 123 14.08 -9.41 -10.90
C PHE A 123 14.43 -7.93 -10.99
N ASP A 124 13.49 -7.09 -11.42
CA ASP A 124 13.69 -5.64 -11.40
C ASP A 124 13.99 -5.18 -9.95
N ALA A 125 14.84 -4.17 -9.78
CA ALA A 125 15.26 -3.69 -8.46
C ALA A 125 14.08 -3.24 -7.58
N ASP A 126 12.99 -2.80 -8.21
CA ASP A 126 11.75 -2.35 -7.58
C ASP A 126 10.76 -3.50 -7.30
N THR A 127 11.14 -4.74 -7.60
CA THR A 127 10.29 -5.90 -7.31
C THR A 127 10.07 -5.99 -5.80
N PRO A 128 8.81 -5.95 -5.33
CA PRO A 128 8.51 -6.09 -3.91
C PRO A 128 8.87 -7.51 -3.44
N LEU A 129 9.49 -7.61 -2.26
CA LEU A 129 9.73 -8.87 -1.55
C LEU A 129 8.48 -9.42 -0.89
#